data_AF-A0A0S9QDV9-F1
#
_entry.id   AF-A0A0S9QDV9-F1
#
_cell.length_a   1.000
_cell.length_b   1.000
_cell.length_c   1.000
_cell.angle_alpha   90.00
_cell.angle_beta   90.00
_cell.angle_gamma   90.00
#
_symmetry.space_group_name_H-M   'P 1'
#
loop_
_entity.id
_entity.type
_entity.pdbx_description
1 polymer ?
#
loop_
_entity_poly.entity_id
_entity_poly.type
_entity_poly.pdbx_seq_one_letter_code
_entity_poly.pdbx_strand_id
1 'polypeptide(L)'
;MSLRREGTSEEEPANGAEQDREARRTYRERNAERVREGQRAWRQRNQEHIRAYRAAYNAEHREEVAAQKRAYMKGYTARKAAEQRRRKSKRVSSKKYYEAHKAEHREYTKQWQARKRAEDPEAYKAMRAKAQRRWWQSHRDEYNAKLRTQHRENPEPKRAAARAYYAAHADELKAKKRAYYAENREKVLANNRAWKEREKRRREAGLPPRRTRTISAAERRTNAAAADAFFARARPPEEIAAIRRKPASPVELLQSTPPELVAAFERNSQRARIEHTLATDGSYASRRQIAEARRWQAAQQPTRREQRQAIEDARLDAIGKQVNDRLRHRDPPRRRHHLDPDPAAPHPMLNPNTTMGMNR
;
A
#
# COMPACT_ATOMS: atom_id res chain seq x y z
N MET A 1 9.57 85.73 -44.00
CA MET A 1 9.38 84.59 -44.93
C MET A 1 10.58 83.68 -44.83
N SER A 2 10.43 82.47 -44.30
CA SER A 2 11.32 81.33 -44.58
C SER A 2 10.57 80.05 -44.23
N LEU A 3 10.55 79.14 -45.20
CA LEU A 3 9.62 78.02 -45.32
C LEU A 3 9.99 76.81 -44.46
N ARG A 4 8.92 76.06 -44.12
CA ARG A 4 8.89 74.65 -43.73
C ARG A 4 9.93 73.79 -44.46
N ARG A 5 10.48 72.80 -43.73
CA ARG A 5 10.42 71.40 -44.16
C ARG A 5 10.36 70.48 -42.95
N GLU A 6 9.21 69.84 -42.81
CA GLU A 6 8.97 68.69 -41.95
C GLU A 6 9.65 67.44 -42.52
N GLY A 7 10.00 66.53 -41.61
CA GLY A 7 9.92 65.09 -41.86
C GLY A 7 11.13 64.44 -42.52
N THR A 8 11.86 63.63 -41.75
CA THR A 8 12.41 62.35 -42.25
C THR A 8 12.56 61.39 -41.06
N SER A 9 11.56 60.52 -40.99
CA SER A 9 11.49 59.22 -40.32
C SER A 9 12.83 58.57 -39.98
N GLU A 10 13.17 58.58 -38.69
CA GLU A 10 14.00 57.57 -38.06
C GLU A 10 13.09 56.41 -37.63
N GLU A 11 13.04 55.32 -38.39
CA GLU A 11 12.71 53.97 -37.91
C GLU A 11 12.89 52.99 -39.09
N GLU A 12 13.33 51.77 -38.78
CA GLU A 12 13.55 50.61 -39.68
C GLU A 12 15.00 50.32 -40.16
N PRO A 13 15.81 49.67 -39.29
CA PRO A 13 16.59 48.51 -39.79
C PRO A 13 16.55 47.27 -38.86
N ALA A 14 15.71 47.24 -37.82
CA ALA A 14 15.66 46.13 -36.86
C ALA A 14 14.89 44.89 -37.37
N ASN A 15 13.93 45.09 -38.27
CA ASN A 15 12.98 44.04 -38.70
C ASN A 15 13.65 42.96 -39.60
N GLY A 16 14.59 43.35 -40.47
CA GLY A 16 15.26 42.41 -41.38
C GLY A 16 16.22 41.43 -40.70
N ALA A 17 16.89 41.83 -39.61
CA ALA A 17 17.84 40.98 -38.89
C ALA A 17 17.14 39.91 -38.03
N GLU A 18 15.96 40.23 -37.49
CA GLU A 18 15.13 39.27 -36.77
C GLU A 18 14.49 38.27 -37.72
N GLN A 19 13.97 38.75 -38.87
CA GLN A 19 13.45 37.89 -39.94
C GLN A 19 14.50 36.91 -40.48
N ASP A 20 15.75 37.34 -40.68
CA ASP A 20 16.85 36.45 -41.10
C ASP A 20 17.24 35.43 -40.00
N ARG A 21 17.22 35.82 -38.72
CA ARG A 21 17.44 34.89 -37.60
C ARG A 21 16.34 33.83 -37.50
N GLU A 22 15.09 34.23 -37.67
CA GLU A 22 13.94 33.33 -37.71
C GLU A 22 13.96 32.43 -38.95
N ALA A 23 14.34 32.94 -40.11
CA ALA A 23 14.55 32.14 -41.32
C ALA A 23 15.68 31.10 -41.14
N ARG A 24 16.82 31.49 -40.55
CA ARG A 24 17.92 30.55 -40.23
C ARG A 24 17.54 29.54 -39.16
N ARG A 25 16.65 29.89 -38.22
CA ARG A 25 16.15 28.98 -37.18
C ARG A 25 15.18 27.97 -37.77
N THR A 26 14.18 28.43 -38.51
CA THR A 26 13.19 27.58 -39.19
C THR A 26 13.85 26.67 -40.24
N TYR A 27 14.84 27.16 -40.99
CA TYR A 27 15.66 26.33 -41.87
C TYR A 27 16.43 25.25 -41.10
N ARG A 28 17.05 25.59 -39.96
CA ARG A 28 17.76 24.63 -39.10
C ARG A 28 16.82 23.60 -38.48
N GLU A 29 15.62 23.99 -38.08
CA GLU A 29 14.60 23.10 -37.51
C GLU A 29 14.05 22.15 -38.59
N ARG A 30 13.65 22.68 -39.75
CA ARG A 30 13.13 21.91 -40.89
C ARG A 30 14.16 20.95 -41.50
N ASN A 31 15.45 21.32 -41.46
CA ASN A 31 16.53 20.48 -41.97
C ASN A 31 17.29 19.71 -40.88
N ALA A 32 16.89 19.82 -39.61
CA ALA A 32 17.60 19.21 -38.50
C ALA A 32 17.73 17.70 -38.67
N GLU A 33 16.66 17.04 -39.10
CA GLU A 33 16.63 15.59 -39.30
C GLU A 33 17.50 15.19 -40.47
N ARG A 34 17.35 15.84 -41.63
CA ARG A 34 18.19 15.60 -42.82
C ARG A 34 19.69 15.80 -42.54
N VAL A 35 20.06 16.84 -41.79
CA VAL A 35 21.45 17.09 -41.39
C VAL A 35 21.94 16.04 -40.40
N ARG A 36 21.13 15.65 -39.41
CA ARG A 36 21.46 14.57 -38.46
C ARG A 36 21.63 13.23 -39.17
N GLU A 37 20.76 12.92 -40.13
CA GLU A 37 20.82 11.70 -40.94
C GLU A 37 22.05 11.69 -41.85
N GLY A 38 22.33 12.81 -42.53
CA GLY A 38 23.57 12.97 -43.32
C GLY A 38 24.82 12.81 -42.46
N GLN A 39 24.85 13.40 -41.26
CA GLN A 39 25.96 13.23 -40.31
C GLN A 39 26.07 11.79 -39.79
N ARG A 40 24.95 11.11 -39.52
CA ARG A 40 24.95 9.68 -39.13
C ARG A 40 25.49 8.81 -40.25
N ALA A 41 25.00 8.99 -41.47
CA ALA A 41 25.43 8.25 -42.65
C ALA A 41 26.92 8.49 -42.94
N TRP A 42 27.39 9.74 -42.84
CA TRP A 42 28.81 10.06 -42.96
C TRP A 42 29.66 9.39 -41.86
N ARG A 43 29.21 9.43 -40.59
CA ARG A 43 29.91 8.76 -39.48
C ARG A 43 29.93 7.24 -39.62
N GLN A 44 28.88 6.64 -40.18
CA GLN A 44 28.81 5.21 -40.47
C GLN A 44 29.78 4.84 -41.60
N ARG A 45 29.73 5.55 -42.73
CA ARG A 45 30.66 5.32 -43.86
C ARG A 45 32.12 5.54 -43.49
N ASN A 46 32.41 6.49 -42.59
CA ASN A 46 33.76 6.81 -42.14
C ASN A 46 34.10 6.19 -40.78
N GLN A 47 33.34 5.22 -40.30
CA GLN A 47 33.50 4.69 -38.95
C GLN A 47 34.89 4.07 -38.75
N GLU A 48 35.37 3.32 -39.73
CA GLU A 48 36.67 2.66 -39.69
C GLU A 48 37.81 3.66 -39.78
N HIS A 49 37.72 4.63 -40.70
CA HIS A 49 38.69 5.72 -40.80
C HIS A 49 38.77 6.55 -39.51
N ILE A 50 37.62 6.92 -38.92
CA ILE A 50 37.57 7.66 -37.63
C ILE A 50 38.19 6.81 -36.50
N ARG A 51 37.93 5.50 -36.47
CA ARG A 51 38.51 4.60 -35.46
C ARG A 51 40.02 4.47 -35.64
N ALA A 52 40.50 4.23 -36.86
CA ALA A 52 41.92 4.11 -37.17
C ALA A 52 42.66 5.42 -36.84
N TYR A 53 42.14 6.56 -37.28
CA TYR A 53 42.70 7.87 -36.97
C TYR A 53 42.76 8.12 -35.45
N ARG A 54 41.68 7.83 -34.71
CA ARG A 54 41.67 7.97 -33.24
C ARG A 54 42.61 6.98 -32.56
N ALA A 55 42.78 5.77 -33.09
CA ALA A 55 43.69 4.77 -32.54
C ALA A 55 45.14 5.22 -32.72
N ALA A 56 45.52 5.69 -33.91
CA ALA A 56 46.83 6.26 -34.19
C ALA A 56 47.10 7.49 -33.30
N TYR A 57 46.17 8.44 -33.26
CA TYR A 57 46.29 9.63 -32.41
C TYR A 57 46.41 9.28 -30.91
N ASN A 58 45.62 8.34 -30.41
CA ASN A 58 45.72 7.90 -29.01
C ASN A 58 47.00 7.10 -28.73
N ALA A 59 47.59 6.44 -29.72
CA ALA A 59 48.86 5.73 -29.57
C ALA A 59 50.02 6.73 -29.49
N GLU A 60 50.03 7.74 -30.35
CA GLU A 60 51.02 8.82 -30.37
C GLU A 60 50.91 9.74 -29.15
N HIS A 61 49.69 10.11 -28.74
CA HIS A 61 49.43 11.05 -27.64
C HIS A 61 49.00 10.37 -26.33
N ARG A 62 49.30 9.07 -26.17
CA ARG A 62 48.81 8.27 -25.02
C ARG A 62 49.15 8.90 -23.68
N GLU A 63 50.40 9.31 -23.52
CA GLU A 63 50.93 9.85 -22.26
C GLU A 63 50.39 11.25 -21.98
N GLU A 64 50.28 12.10 -23.01
CA GLU A 64 49.73 13.44 -22.90
C GLU A 64 48.25 13.38 -22.46
N VAL A 65 47.44 12.55 -23.11
CA VAL A 65 46.02 12.35 -22.74
C VAL A 65 45.91 11.77 -21.33
N ALA A 66 46.77 10.82 -20.94
CA ALA A 66 46.79 10.28 -19.60
C ALA A 66 47.19 11.33 -18.55
N ALA A 67 48.19 12.16 -18.83
CA ALA A 67 48.63 13.24 -17.96
C ALA A 67 47.54 14.31 -17.78
N GLN A 68 46.90 14.74 -18.87
CA GLN A 68 45.76 15.66 -18.83
C GLN A 68 44.60 15.08 -18.02
N LYS A 69 44.27 13.80 -18.21
CA LYS A 69 43.24 13.11 -17.41
C LYS A 69 43.60 13.05 -15.93
N ARG A 70 44.85 12.72 -15.58
CA ARG A 70 45.33 12.71 -14.18
C ARG A 70 45.24 14.11 -13.56
N ALA A 71 45.69 15.14 -14.28
CA ALA A 71 45.61 16.54 -13.82
C ALA A 71 44.16 16.99 -13.62
N TYR A 72 43.28 16.71 -14.59
CA TYR A 72 41.85 16.98 -14.48
C TYR A 72 41.21 16.27 -13.28
N MET A 73 41.49 14.97 -13.10
CA MET A 73 40.95 14.19 -11.99
C MET A 73 41.48 14.67 -10.63
N LYS A 74 42.77 15.05 -10.55
CA LYS A 74 43.36 15.66 -9.34
C LYS A 74 42.66 16.98 -8.99
N GLY A 75 42.45 17.86 -9.98
CA GLY A 75 41.72 19.12 -9.77
C GLY A 75 40.24 18.91 -9.44
N TYR A 76 39.58 17.92 -10.05
CA TYR A 76 38.19 17.57 -9.76
C TYR A 76 38.01 17.03 -8.33
N THR A 77 38.86 16.08 -7.93
CA THR A 77 38.82 15.50 -6.57
C THR A 77 39.15 16.53 -5.51
N ALA A 78 40.14 17.41 -5.75
CA ALA A 78 40.44 18.53 -4.86
C ALA A 78 39.25 19.50 -4.70
N ARG A 79 38.58 19.87 -5.80
CA ARG A 79 37.36 20.71 -5.76
C ARG A 79 36.24 20.04 -4.98
N LYS A 80 36.02 18.74 -5.17
CA LYS A 80 35.02 17.99 -4.39
C LYS A 80 35.37 17.89 -2.92
N ALA A 81 36.64 17.66 -2.58
CA ALA A 81 37.09 17.64 -1.19
C ALA A 81 36.92 19.02 -0.53
N ALA A 82 37.27 20.10 -1.21
CA ALA A 82 37.06 21.47 -0.74
C ALA A 82 35.57 21.79 -0.55
N GLU A 83 34.72 21.39 -1.49
CA GLU A 83 33.27 21.54 -1.38
C GLU A 83 32.72 20.80 -0.14
N GLN A 84 33.17 19.56 0.10
CA GLN A 84 32.75 18.79 1.27
C GLN A 84 33.25 19.40 2.57
N ARG A 85 34.49 19.91 2.62
CA ARG A 85 35.03 20.65 3.77
C ARG A 85 34.19 21.89 4.05
N ARG A 86 33.85 22.69 3.03
CA ARG A 86 32.97 23.87 3.15
C ARG A 86 31.57 23.50 3.66
N ARG A 87 30.99 22.39 3.18
CA ARG A 87 29.68 21.92 3.66
C ARG A 87 29.75 21.49 5.13
N LYS A 88 30.80 20.77 5.53
CA LYS A 88 31.03 20.38 6.92
C LYS A 88 31.25 21.59 7.81
N SER A 89 32.09 22.54 7.42
CA SER A 89 32.34 23.77 8.20
C SER A 89 31.06 24.60 8.33
N LYS A 90 30.28 24.75 7.27
CA LYS A 90 28.96 25.43 7.33
C LYS A 90 27.98 24.74 8.25
N ARG A 91 27.96 23.40 8.31
CA ARG A 91 27.13 22.66 9.27
C ARG A 91 27.56 22.91 10.71
N VAL A 92 28.87 22.91 10.97
CA VAL A 92 29.41 23.18 12.31
C VAL A 92 29.13 24.63 12.72
N SER A 93 29.39 25.61 11.85
CA SER A 93 29.11 27.02 12.16
C SER A 93 27.62 27.28 12.34
N SER A 94 26.78 26.71 11.48
CA SER A 94 25.33 26.77 11.62
C SER A 94 24.87 26.14 12.92
N LYS A 95 25.40 24.98 13.31
CA LYS A 95 25.08 24.34 14.59
C LYS A 95 25.47 25.24 15.78
N LYS A 96 26.69 25.78 15.78
CA LYS A 96 27.15 26.73 16.81
C LYS A 96 26.25 27.97 16.90
N TYR A 97 25.88 28.53 15.75
CA TYR A 97 24.94 29.65 15.68
C TYR A 97 23.58 29.29 16.29
N TYR A 98 23.00 28.15 15.90
CA TYR A 98 21.72 27.69 16.45
C TYR A 98 21.80 27.36 17.94
N GLU A 99 22.92 26.86 18.44
CA GLU A 99 23.12 26.62 19.87
C GLU A 99 23.18 27.92 20.66
N ALA A 100 23.93 28.91 20.17
CA ALA A 100 23.99 30.24 20.77
C ALA A 100 22.63 30.97 20.76
N HIS A 101 21.85 30.84 19.67
CA HIS A 101 20.58 31.56 19.48
C HIS A 101 19.35 30.66 19.74
N LYS A 102 19.54 29.55 20.46
CA LYS A 102 18.48 28.55 20.68
C LYS A 102 17.29 29.12 21.45
N ALA A 103 17.56 29.94 22.46
CA ALA A 103 16.55 30.62 23.26
C ALA A 103 15.77 31.63 22.42
N GLU A 104 16.46 32.52 21.70
CA GLU A 104 15.86 33.51 20.82
C GLU A 104 14.97 32.87 19.75
N HIS A 105 15.45 31.80 19.10
CA HIS A 105 14.66 31.08 18.10
C HIS A 105 13.40 30.44 18.72
N ARG A 106 13.48 29.95 19.97
CA ARG A 106 12.31 29.41 20.68
C ARG A 106 11.30 30.52 20.99
N GLU A 107 11.75 31.67 21.48
CA GLU A 107 10.88 32.81 21.76
C GLU A 107 10.25 33.36 20.47
N TYR A 108 11.03 33.53 19.41
CA TYR A 108 10.53 33.88 18.09
C TYR A 108 9.45 32.89 17.60
N THR A 109 9.69 31.59 17.76
CA THR A 109 8.73 30.55 17.37
C THR A 109 7.45 30.64 18.20
N LYS A 110 7.54 30.86 19.51
CA LYS A 110 6.38 31.04 20.39
C LYS A 110 5.56 32.28 19.98
N GLN A 111 6.22 33.41 19.76
CA GLN A 111 5.58 34.65 19.32
C GLN A 111 4.90 34.48 17.96
N TRP A 112 5.58 33.83 17.02
CA TRP A 112 5.01 33.50 15.71
C TRP A 112 3.76 32.60 15.83
N GLN A 113 3.81 31.58 16.69
CA GLN A 113 2.65 30.70 16.94
C GLN A 113 1.50 31.45 17.61
N ALA A 114 1.79 32.32 18.58
CA ALA A 114 0.79 33.15 19.24
C ALA A 114 0.12 34.11 18.24
N ARG A 115 0.92 34.79 17.41
CA ARG A 115 0.42 35.65 16.34
C ARG A 115 -0.47 34.89 15.36
N LYS A 116 -0.02 33.73 14.88
CA LYS A 116 -0.81 32.92 13.93
C LYS A 116 -2.08 32.35 14.54
N ARG A 117 -2.07 32.04 15.83
CA ARG A 117 -3.27 31.61 16.56
C ARG A 117 -4.25 32.76 16.78
N ALA A 118 -3.76 33.99 16.97
CA ALA A 118 -4.59 35.18 17.14
C ALA A 118 -5.19 35.68 15.82
N GLU A 119 -4.43 35.61 14.72
CA GLU A 119 -4.86 36.05 13.39
C GLU A 119 -5.96 35.15 12.81
N ASP A 120 -5.78 33.83 12.87
CA ASP A 120 -6.80 32.85 12.46
C ASP A 120 -6.64 31.53 13.23
N PRO A 121 -7.42 31.35 14.32
CA PRO A 121 -7.37 30.14 15.13
C PRO A 121 -7.69 28.86 14.33
N GLU A 122 -8.63 28.92 13.39
CA GLU A 122 -9.12 27.76 12.65
C GLU A 122 -8.16 27.35 11.54
N ALA A 123 -7.62 28.31 10.78
CA ALA A 123 -6.57 28.01 9.79
C ALA A 123 -5.30 27.48 10.48
N TYR A 124 -4.93 28.00 11.65
CA TYR A 124 -3.79 27.48 12.41
C TYR A 124 -4.02 26.02 12.86
N LYS A 125 -5.20 25.69 13.39
CA LYS A 125 -5.59 24.31 13.74
C LYS A 125 -5.56 23.40 12.50
N ALA A 126 -6.13 23.83 11.38
CA ALA A 126 -6.17 23.06 10.14
C ALA A 126 -4.76 22.81 9.58
N MET A 127 -3.88 23.82 9.60
CA MET A 127 -2.49 23.71 9.20
C MET A 127 -1.73 22.70 10.07
N ARG A 128 -1.88 22.79 11.40
CA ARG A 128 -1.27 21.84 12.35
C ARG A 128 -1.80 20.43 12.16
N ALA A 129 -3.11 20.26 11.97
CA ALA A 129 -3.72 18.96 11.69
C ALA A 129 -3.19 18.37 10.38
N LYS A 130 -3.02 19.18 9.32
CA LYS A 130 -2.42 18.74 8.05
C LYS A 130 -0.96 18.31 8.22
N ALA A 131 -0.17 19.07 8.96
CA ALA A 131 1.22 18.70 9.27
C ALA A 131 1.29 17.41 10.09
N GLN A 132 0.44 17.27 11.11
CA GLN A 132 0.35 16.08 11.95
C GLN A 132 -0.09 14.86 11.13
N ARG A 133 -1.09 15.00 10.25
CA ARG A 133 -1.51 13.94 9.33
C ARG A 133 -0.37 13.48 8.41
N ARG A 134 0.37 14.42 7.82
CA ARG A 134 1.54 14.09 6.98
C ARG A 134 2.61 13.35 7.77
N TRP A 135 2.91 13.81 8.99
CA TRP A 135 3.88 13.16 9.86
C TRP A 135 3.44 11.73 10.22
N TRP A 136 2.17 11.55 10.61
CA TRP A 136 1.62 10.21 10.86
C TRP A 136 1.68 9.35 9.61
N GLN A 137 1.33 9.85 8.43
CA GLN A 137 1.38 9.06 7.20
C GLN A 137 2.78 8.53 6.88
N SER A 138 3.83 9.34 7.09
CA SER A 138 5.21 8.92 6.82
C SER A 138 5.88 8.15 7.96
N HIS A 139 5.42 8.29 9.22
CA HIS A 139 6.07 7.69 10.39
C HIS A 139 5.19 6.69 11.14
N ARG A 140 4.00 6.37 10.63
CA ARG A 140 3.06 5.44 11.27
C ARG A 140 3.70 4.10 11.58
N ASP A 141 4.42 3.53 10.63
CA ASP A 141 4.99 2.19 10.77
C ASP A 141 6.19 2.19 11.71
N GLU A 142 7.03 3.23 11.66
CA GLU A 142 8.14 3.40 12.61
C GLU A 142 7.62 3.55 14.05
N TYR A 143 6.62 4.41 14.25
CA TYR A 143 6.00 4.61 15.55
C TYR A 143 5.31 3.35 16.06
N ASN A 144 4.57 2.66 15.20
CA ASN A 144 3.93 1.39 15.55
C ASN A 144 4.97 0.29 15.85
N ALA A 145 6.09 0.24 15.13
CA ALA A 145 7.18 -0.69 15.42
C ALA A 145 7.77 -0.42 16.81
N LYS A 146 8.07 0.85 17.13
CA LYS A 146 8.53 1.27 18.46
C LYS A 146 7.52 0.92 19.57
N LEU A 147 6.23 1.12 19.33
CA LEU A 147 5.20 0.71 20.30
C LEU A 147 5.12 -0.80 20.45
N ARG A 148 5.26 -1.56 19.36
CA ARG A 148 5.28 -3.03 19.42
C ARG A 148 6.49 -3.54 20.19
N THR A 149 7.68 -2.98 19.96
CA THR A 149 8.88 -3.37 20.73
C THR A 149 8.70 -3.02 22.20
N GLN A 150 8.25 -1.80 22.52
CA GLN A 150 7.96 -1.39 23.89
C GLN A 150 6.95 -2.31 24.59
N HIS A 151 5.86 -2.67 23.92
CA HIS A 151 4.86 -3.59 24.46
C HIS A 151 5.31 -5.05 24.52
N ARG A 152 6.24 -5.46 23.65
CA ARG A 152 6.83 -6.81 23.67
C ARG A 152 7.82 -6.96 24.82
N GLU A 153 8.68 -5.97 25.01
CA GLU A 153 9.77 -5.99 25.99
C GLU A 153 9.28 -5.66 27.40
N ASN A 154 8.37 -4.69 27.53
CA ASN A 154 7.88 -4.23 28.83
C ASN A 154 6.33 -4.14 28.86
N PRO A 155 5.62 -5.29 28.89
CA PRO A 155 4.15 -5.29 28.97
C PRO A 155 3.60 -4.94 30.37
N GLU A 156 4.39 -5.14 31.43
CA GLU A 156 3.89 -5.05 32.81
C GLU A 156 3.42 -3.66 33.25
N PRO A 157 4.08 -2.53 32.92
CA PRO A 157 3.59 -1.21 33.34
C PRO A 157 2.16 -0.93 32.88
N LYS A 158 1.83 -1.31 31.63
CA LYS A 158 0.48 -1.15 31.08
C LYS A 158 -0.52 -2.07 31.75
N ARG A 159 -0.14 -3.32 32.07
CA ARG A 159 -0.99 -4.27 32.78
C ARG A 159 -1.23 -3.85 34.23
N ALA A 160 -0.18 -3.38 34.92
CA ALA A 160 -0.27 -2.89 36.29
C ALA A 160 -1.19 -1.66 36.38
N ALA A 161 -1.01 -0.68 35.48
CA ALA A 161 -1.90 0.47 35.40
C ALA A 161 -3.36 0.06 35.10
N ALA A 162 -3.56 -0.90 34.20
CA ALA A 162 -4.90 -1.43 33.93
C ALA A 162 -5.50 -2.12 35.16
N ARG A 163 -4.73 -2.96 35.87
CA ARG A 163 -5.17 -3.62 37.12
C ARG A 163 -5.56 -2.60 38.18
N ALA A 164 -4.72 -1.59 38.40
CA ALA A 164 -5.00 -0.52 39.35
C ALA A 164 -6.27 0.26 38.99
N TYR A 165 -6.45 0.60 37.71
CA TYR A 165 -7.66 1.26 37.22
C TYR A 165 -8.92 0.40 37.42
N TYR A 166 -8.88 -0.88 37.05
CA TYR A 166 -10.02 -1.79 37.25
C TYR A 166 -10.35 -2.04 38.72
N ALA A 167 -9.34 -2.07 39.59
CA ALA A 167 -9.54 -2.19 41.03
C ALA A 167 -10.19 -0.93 41.61
N ALA A 168 -9.68 0.26 41.27
CA ALA A 168 -10.20 1.53 41.77
C ALA A 168 -11.61 1.87 41.24
N HIS A 169 -11.92 1.49 39.99
CA HIS A 169 -13.19 1.82 39.33
C HIS A 169 -14.11 0.60 39.12
N ALA A 170 -13.96 -0.45 39.93
CA ALA A 170 -14.69 -1.71 39.74
C ALA A 170 -16.22 -1.51 39.70
N ASP A 171 -16.75 -0.73 40.64
CA ASP A 171 -18.19 -0.55 40.79
C ASP A 171 -18.77 0.45 39.78
N GLU A 172 -18.05 1.52 39.46
CA GLU A 172 -18.40 2.42 38.34
C GLU A 172 -18.49 1.67 37.01
N LEU A 173 -17.54 0.77 36.75
CA LEU A 173 -17.54 -0.05 35.53
C LEU A 173 -18.68 -1.06 35.52
N LYS A 174 -19.04 -1.67 36.66
CA LYS A 174 -20.21 -2.54 36.77
C LYS A 174 -21.50 -1.75 36.54
N ALA A 175 -21.65 -0.57 37.14
CA ALA A 175 -22.81 0.29 36.98
C ALA A 175 -22.97 0.72 35.51
N LYS A 176 -21.89 1.20 34.87
CA LYS A 176 -21.87 1.53 33.43
C LYS A 176 -22.24 0.34 32.55
N LYS A 177 -21.73 -0.86 32.85
CA LYS A 177 -22.09 -2.09 32.10
C LYS A 177 -23.56 -2.44 32.27
N ARG A 178 -24.13 -2.30 33.47
CA ARG A 178 -25.56 -2.55 33.74
C ARG A 178 -26.43 -1.55 33.00
N ALA A 179 -26.11 -0.26 33.09
CA ALA A 179 -26.82 0.81 32.38
C ALA A 179 -26.79 0.58 30.86
N TYR A 180 -25.60 0.33 30.30
CA TYR A 180 -25.44 0.00 28.88
C TYR A 180 -26.28 -1.20 28.47
N TYR A 181 -26.26 -2.29 29.25
CA TYR A 181 -27.06 -3.48 28.95
C TYR A 181 -28.56 -3.23 29.07
N ALA A 182 -29.00 -2.43 30.04
CA ALA A 182 -30.41 -2.06 30.18
C ALA A 182 -30.89 -1.28 28.95
N GLU A 183 -30.13 -0.27 28.52
CA GLU A 183 -30.43 0.55 27.33
C GLU A 183 -30.31 -0.24 26.02
N ASN A 184 -29.36 -1.16 25.92
CA ASN A 184 -29.04 -1.88 24.68
C ASN A 184 -29.45 -3.35 24.71
N ARG A 185 -30.38 -3.74 25.60
CA ARG A 185 -30.75 -5.14 25.85
C ARG A 185 -31.13 -5.87 24.57
N GLU A 186 -32.02 -5.29 23.76
CA GLU A 186 -32.48 -5.89 22.51
C GLU A 186 -31.35 -6.03 21.49
N LYS A 187 -30.45 -5.03 21.38
CA LYS A 187 -29.30 -5.12 20.48
C LYS A 187 -28.36 -6.26 20.87
N VAL A 188 -28.09 -6.43 22.17
CA VAL A 188 -27.25 -7.53 22.67
C VAL A 188 -27.93 -8.88 22.42
N LEU A 189 -29.23 -9.00 22.70
CA LEU A 189 -29.99 -10.23 22.44
C LEU A 189 -30.10 -10.55 20.95
N ALA A 190 -30.34 -9.57 20.08
CA ALA A 190 -30.38 -9.73 18.64
C ALA A 190 -29.03 -10.20 18.09
N ASN A 191 -27.92 -9.63 18.56
CA ASN A 191 -26.58 -10.10 18.21
C ASN A 191 -26.34 -11.54 18.66
N ASN A 192 -26.81 -11.91 19.85
CA ASN A 192 -26.72 -13.28 20.36
C ASN A 192 -27.57 -14.25 19.53
N ARG A 193 -28.81 -13.87 19.16
CA ARG A 193 -29.68 -14.66 18.27
C ARG A 193 -29.01 -14.83 16.90
N ALA A 194 -28.53 -13.75 16.28
CA ALA A 194 -27.83 -13.78 15.01
C ALA A 194 -26.55 -14.64 15.04
N TRP A 195 -25.80 -14.59 16.16
CA TRP A 195 -24.65 -15.47 16.37
C TRP A 195 -25.07 -16.93 16.45
N LYS A 196 -26.12 -17.27 17.21
CA LYS A 196 -26.65 -18.63 17.34
C LYS A 196 -27.16 -19.17 16.02
N GLU A 197 -27.94 -18.38 15.27
CA GLU A 197 -28.47 -18.76 13.94
C GLU A 197 -27.35 -18.99 12.92
N ARG A 198 -26.33 -18.13 12.91
CA ARG A 198 -25.14 -18.36 12.08
C ARG A 198 -24.43 -19.65 12.47
N GLU A 199 -24.30 -19.93 13.77
CA GLU A 199 -23.63 -21.13 14.25
C GLU A 199 -24.45 -22.41 13.98
N LYS A 200 -25.77 -22.33 14.05
CA LYS A 200 -26.72 -23.36 13.64
C LYS A 200 -26.58 -23.69 12.17
N ARG A 201 -26.68 -22.69 11.28
CA ARG A 201 -26.46 -22.86 9.83
C ARG A 201 -25.10 -23.46 9.50
N ARG A 202 -24.06 -23.05 10.24
CA ARG A 202 -22.70 -23.58 10.09
C ARG A 202 -22.62 -25.07 10.43
N ARG A 203 -23.28 -25.49 11.52
CA ARG A 203 -23.37 -26.91 11.92
C ARG A 203 -24.22 -27.72 10.96
N GLU A 204 -25.36 -27.18 10.51
CA GLU A 204 -26.24 -27.82 9.52
C GLU A 204 -25.53 -28.01 8.17
N ALA A 205 -24.67 -27.07 7.78
CA ALA A 205 -23.78 -27.20 6.62
C ALA A 205 -22.60 -28.17 6.84
N GLY A 206 -22.53 -28.86 7.98
CA GLY A 206 -21.48 -29.83 8.31
C GLY A 206 -20.11 -29.20 8.63
N LEU A 207 -20.02 -27.88 8.82
CA LEU A 207 -18.75 -27.26 9.18
C LEU A 207 -18.40 -27.57 10.65
N PRO A 208 -17.17 -28.03 10.94
CA PRO A 208 -16.74 -28.40 12.29
C PRO A 208 -16.82 -27.21 13.26
N PRO A 209 -16.98 -27.39 14.58
CA PRO A 209 -16.93 -26.31 15.59
C PRO A 209 -15.84 -25.27 15.29
N ARG A 210 -16.14 -23.96 15.40
CA ARG A 210 -15.23 -22.87 14.95
C ARG A 210 -13.86 -22.91 15.66
N ARG A 211 -13.75 -23.68 16.73
CA ARG A 211 -12.51 -24.04 17.42
C ARG A 211 -12.43 -25.55 17.55
N THR A 212 -12.07 -26.23 16.46
CA THR A 212 -11.77 -27.67 16.55
C THR A 212 -10.46 -27.94 17.28
N ARG A 213 -9.49 -27.01 17.24
CA ARG A 213 -8.28 -27.05 18.09
C ARG A 213 -7.81 -25.65 18.43
N THR A 214 -7.81 -25.28 19.71
CA THR A 214 -6.98 -24.18 20.20
C THR A 214 -5.54 -24.65 20.14
N ILE A 215 -4.84 -24.32 19.05
CA ILE A 215 -3.37 -24.45 18.96
C ILE A 215 -2.81 -23.75 20.19
N SER A 216 -2.07 -24.50 21.01
CA SER A 216 -1.56 -23.97 22.27
C SER A 216 -0.60 -22.80 22.00
N ALA A 217 -0.40 -21.93 23.00
CA ALA A 217 0.56 -20.84 22.83
C ALA A 217 2.00 -21.34 22.59
N ALA A 218 2.31 -22.57 23.03
CA ALA A 218 3.58 -23.23 22.74
C ALA A 218 3.64 -23.67 21.27
N GLU A 219 2.62 -24.40 20.81
CA GLU A 219 2.54 -24.89 19.44
C GLU A 219 2.51 -23.76 18.39
N ARG A 220 1.85 -22.62 18.70
CA ARG A 220 1.94 -21.42 17.85
C ARG A 220 3.35 -20.85 17.76
N ARG A 221 4.11 -20.88 18.85
CA ARG A 221 5.52 -20.43 18.86
C ARG A 221 6.38 -21.38 18.06
N THR A 222 6.17 -22.69 18.19
CA THR A 222 6.86 -23.71 17.40
C THR A 222 6.56 -23.54 15.90
N ASN A 223 5.29 -23.33 15.52
CA ASN A 223 4.91 -23.10 14.13
C ASN A 223 5.50 -21.80 13.58
N ALA A 224 5.55 -20.73 14.38
CA ALA A 224 6.19 -19.48 13.98
C ALA A 224 7.71 -19.67 13.78
N ALA A 225 8.39 -20.33 14.71
CA ALA A 225 9.82 -20.64 14.59
C ALA A 225 10.13 -21.55 13.40
N ALA A 226 9.27 -22.55 13.14
CA ALA A 226 9.39 -23.43 11.97
C ALA A 226 9.19 -22.67 10.66
N ALA A 227 8.22 -21.73 10.61
CA ALA A 227 8.01 -20.86 9.46
C ALA A 227 9.23 -19.94 9.26
N ASP A 228 9.71 -19.30 10.31
CA ASP A 228 10.90 -18.44 10.25
C ASP A 228 12.12 -19.24 9.77
N ALA A 229 12.34 -20.45 10.28
CA ALA A 229 13.42 -21.33 9.82
C ALA A 229 13.25 -21.72 8.34
N PHE A 230 12.02 -22.04 7.90
CA PHE A 230 11.72 -22.37 6.51
C PHE A 230 11.99 -21.20 5.55
N PHE A 231 11.65 -19.98 5.95
CA PHE A 231 11.83 -18.79 5.11
C PHE A 231 13.24 -18.19 5.21
N ALA A 232 13.94 -18.38 6.33
CA ALA A 232 15.31 -17.89 6.52
C ALA A 232 16.37 -18.84 5.94
N ARG A 233 16.04 -20.12 5.64
CA ARG A 233 17.02 -21.05 5.08
C ARG A 233 17.50 -20.58 3.71
N ALA A 234 18.83 -20.56 3.53
CA ALA A 234 19.42 -20.40 2.21
C ALA A 234 19.13 -21.67 1.39
N ARG A 235 18.42 -21.52 0.27
CA ARG A 235 18.15 -22.65 -0.63
C ARG A 235 19.30 -22.79 -1.62
N PRO A 236 19.87 -23.99 -1.81
CA PRO A 236 20.88 -24.21 -2.83
C PRO A 236 20.28 -23.98 -4.22
N PRO A 237 21.11 -23.62 -5.22
CA PRO A 237 20.64 -23.32 -6.58
C PRO A 237 19.90 -24.50 -7.22
N GLU A 238 20.25 -25.74 -6.86
CA GLU A 238 19.59 -26.96 -7.32
C GLU A 238 18.16 -27.08 -6.79
N GLU A 239 17.93 -26.78 -5.51
CA GLU A 239 16.58 -26.77 -4.93
C GLU A 239 15.72 -25.68 -5.58
N ILE A 240 16.31 -24.51 -5.84
CA ILE A 240 15.64 -23.42 -6.56
C ILE A 240 15.30 -23.86 -8.00
N ALA A 241 16.21 -24.56 -8.67
CA ALA A 241 15.99 -25.10 -10.01
C ALA A 241 14.88 -26.16 -10.02
N ALA A 242 14.83 -27.04 -9.01
CA ALA A 242 13.77 -28.03 -8.84
C ALA A 242 12.40 -27.38 -8.63
N ILE A 243 12.32 -26.34 -7.77
CA ILE A 243 11.07 -25.59 -7.53
C ILE A 243 10.61 -24.84 -8.79
N ARG A 244 11.56 -24.36 -9.61
CA ARG A 244 11.27 -23.64 -10.86
C ARG A 244 10.98 -24.57 -12.04
N ARG A 245 11.28 -25.86 -11.93
CA ARG A 245 11.05 -26.83 -13.00
C ARG A 245 9.54 -26.89 -13.27
N LYS A 246 9.15 -26.78 -14.54
CA LYS A 246 7.76 -27.04 -14.93
C LYS A 246 7.41 -28.48 -14.57
N PRO A 247 6.22 -28.74 -14.01
CA PRO A 247 5.77 -30.10 -13.71
C PRO A 247 5.87 -30.93 -15.00
N ALA A 248 6.60 -32.03 -14.92
CA ALA A 248 6.88 -32.89 -16.08
C ALA A 248 5.83 -33.99 -16.23
N SER A 249 5.07 -34.28 -15.16
CA SER A 249 4.01 -35.28 -15.18
C SER A 249 2.60 -34.68 -15.01
N PRO A 250 1.56 -35.33 -15.57
CA PRO A 250 0.16 -34.96 -15.35
C PRO A 250 -0.25 -34.96 -13.86
N VAL A 251 0.39 -35.80 -13.04
CA VAL A 251 0.16 -35.88 -11.59
C VAL A 251 0.73 -34.64 -10.87
N GLU A 252 1.90 -34.16 -11.30
CA GLU A 252 2.48 -32.90 -10.81
C GLU A 252 1.70 -31.68 -11.30
N LEU A 253 1.07 -31.75 -12.47
CA LEU A 253 0.15 -30.72 -12.98
C LEU A 253 -1.12 -30.58 -12.12
N LEU A 254 -1.67 -31.69 -11.61
CA LEU A 254 -2.78 -31.68 -10.66
C LEU A 254 -2.41 -31.09 -9.30
N GLN A 255 -1.13 -31.16 -8.92
CA GLN A 255 -0.57 -30.52 -7.73
C GLN A 255 -0.07 -29.09 -8.00
N SER A 256 0.07 -28.69 -9.26
CA SER A 256 0.46 -27.35 -9.64
C SER A 256 -0.70 -26.37 -9.47
N THR A 257 -0.38 -25.13 -9.14
CA THR A 257 -1.39 -24.07 -9.00
C THR A 257 -2.14 -23.92 -10.33
N PRO A 258 -3.48 -24.10 -10.36
CA PRO A 258 -4.27 -23.98 -11.58
C PRO A 258 -3.93 -22.69 -12.34
N PRO A 259 -3.75 -22.74 -13.67
CA PRO A 259 -3.32 -21.59 -14.47
C PRO A 259 -4.28 -20.40 -14.36
N GLU A 260 -5.56 -20.66 -14.10
CA GLU A 260 -6.57 -19.64 -13.86
C GLU A 260 -6.29 -18.81 -12.59
N LEU A 261 -5.80 -19.46 -11.53
CA LEU A 261 -5.44 -18.78 -10.28
C LEU A 261 -4.16 -17.97 -10.45
N VAL A 262 -3.19 -18.48 -11.22
CA VAL A 262 -1.98 -17.75 -11.58
C VAL A 262 -2.34 -16.50 -12.41
N ALA A 263 -3.18 -16.65 -13.44
CA ALA A 263 -3.65 -15.54 -14.25
C ALA A 263 -4.48 -14.52 -13.44
N ALA A 264 -5.30 -14.98 -12.49
CA ALA A 264 -6.04 -14.11 -11.60
C ALA A 264 -5.11 -13.33 -10.65
N PHE A 265 -4.08 -14.00 -10.10
CA PHE A 265 -3.06 -13.36 -9.27
C PHE A 265 -2.24 -12.34 -10.04
N GLU A 266 -1.81 -12.65 -11.26
CA GLU A 266 -1.06 -11.72 -12.12
C GLU A 266 -1.87 -10.47 -12.46
N ARG A 267 -3.15 -10.64 -12.83
CA ARG A 267 -4.07 -9.50 -13.06
C ARG A 267 -4.22 -8.64 -11.81
N ASN A 268 -4.34 -9.25 -10.63
CA ASN A 268 -4.44 -8.50 -9.37
C ASN A 268 -3.13 -7.81 -8.99
N SER A 269 -1.98 -8.46 -9.23
CA SER A 269 -0.65 -7.88 -8.99
C SER A 269 -0.40 -6.69 -9.91
N GLN A 270 -0.75 -6.79 -11.20
CA GLN A 270 -0.66 -5.68 -12.15
C GLN A 270 -1.54 -4.51 -11.72
N ARG A 271 -2.79 -4.76 -11.29
CA ARG A 271 -3.67 -3.73 -10.75
C ARG A 271 -3.06 -3.04 -9.54
N ALA A 272 -2.54 -3.78 -8.57
CA ALA A 272 -1.91 -3.23 -7.38
C ALA A 272 -0.66 -2.40 -7.69
N ARG A 273 0.17 -2.83 -8.67
CA ARG A 273 1.34 -2.06 -9.12
C ARG A 273 0.91 -0.75 -9.79
N ILE A 274 -0.09 -0.80 -10.66
CA ILE A 274 -0.67 0.40 -11.28
C ILE A 274 -1.23 1.33 -10.19
N GLU A 275 -2.01 0.81 -9.23
CA GLU A 275 -2.51 1.64 -8.13
C GLU A 275 -1.40 2.27 -7.28
N HIS A 276 -0.33 1.53 -7.01
CA HIS A 276 0.83 2.03 -6.29
C HIS A 276 1.56 3.12 -7.07
N THR A 277 1.89 2.88 -8.36
CA THR A 277 2.57 3.88 -9.20
C THR A 277 1.73 5.15 -9.32
N LEU A 278 0.42 5.01 -9.50
CA LEU A 278 -0.51 6.13 -9.55
C LEU A 278 -0.65 6.86 -8.21
N ALA A 279 -0.47 6.18 -7.08
CA ALA A 279 -0.47 6.80 -5.75
C ALA A 279 0.84 7.54 -5.45
N THR A 280 1.97 7.08 -6.00
CA THR A 280 3.29 7.69 -5.81
C THR A 280 3.59 8.82 -6.80
N ASP A 281 3.03 8.79 -8.00
CA ASP A 281 3.22 9.87 -8.98
C ASP A 281 2.38 11.11 -8.61
N GLY A 282 3.09 12.17 -8.21
CA GLY A 282 2.52 13.44 -7.72
C GLY A 282 2.03 14.41 -8.80
N SER A 283 1.98 14.03 -10.09
CA SER A 283 1.56 14.94 -11.15
C SER A 283 0.03 15.12 -11.15
N TYR A 284 -0.43 16.38 -11.08
CA TYR A 284 -1.85 16.72 -11.01
C TYR A 284 -2.61 16.39 -12.31
N ALA A 285 -1.90 16.42 -13.45
CA ALA A 285 -2.44 16.10 -14.76
C ALA A 285 -2.82 14.61 -14.91
N SER A 286 -2.09 13.69 -14.24
CA SER A 286 -2.41 12.27 -14.33
C SER A 286 -3.69 11.92 -13.58
N ARG A 287 -3.99 12.56 -12.43
CA ARG A 287 -5.18 12.21 -11.61
C ARG A 287 -6.52 12.40 -12.33
N ARG A 288 -6.65 13.44 -13.15
CA ARG A 288 -7.87 13.71 -13.92
C ARG A 288 -8.02 12.70 -15.07
N GLN A 289 -6.95 12.45 -15.81
CA GLN A 289 -6.91 11.44 -16.87
C GLN A 289 -7.12 10.02 -16.32
N ILE A 290 -6.66 9.73 -15.10
CA ILE A 290 -6.87 8.48 -14.38
C ILE A 290 -8.33 8.34 -13.92
N ALA A 291 -8.94 9.41 -13.43
CA ALA A 291 -10.36 9.39 -13.05
C ALA A 291 -11.25 9.17 -14.29
N GLU A 292 -10.89 9.77 -15.42
CA GLU A 292 -11.56 9.58 -16.70
C GLU A 292 -11.31 8.16 -17.26
N ALA A 293 -10.09 7.62 -17.19
CA ALA A 293 -9.80 6.24 -17.58
C ALA A 293 -10.52 5.21 -16.69
N ARG A 294 -10.66 5.47 -15.39
CA ARG A 294 -11.46 4.64 -14.47
C ARG A 294 -12.95 4.73 -14.77
N ARG A 295 -13.48 5.91 -15.10
CA ARG A 295 -14.87 6.09 -15.53
C ARG A 295 -15.14 5.43 -16.87
N TRP A 296 -14.21 5.53 -17.81
CA TRP A 296 -14.30 4.91 -19.13
C TRP A 296 -14.20 3.38 -19.03
N GLN A 297 -13.27 2.83 -18.23
CA GLN A 297 -13.23 1.38 -17.94
C GLN A 297 -14.47 0.89 -17.18
N ALA A 298 -15.04 1.69 -16.27
CA ALA A 298 -16.28 1.35 -15.59
C ALA A 298 -17.51 1.41 -16.51
N ALA A 299 -17.52 2.34 -17.48
CA ALA A 299 -18.60 2.50 -18.47
C ALA A 299 -18.54 1.46 -19.60
N GLN A 300 -17.34 1.00 -19.97
CA GLN A 300 -17.11 -0.10 -20.92
C GLN A 300 -17.47 -1.49 -20.35
N GLN A 301 -17.81 -1.58 -19.05
CA GLN A 301 -18.18 -2.82 -18.38
C GLN A 301 -19.67 -2.78 -18.04
N PRO A 302 -20.58 -3.29 -18.89
CA PRO A 302 -21.90 -3.68 -18.40
C PRO A 302 -21.72 -4.75 -17.31
N THR A 303 -22.09 -4.36 -16.10
CA THR A 303 -22.46 -5.17 -14.93
C THR A 303 -21.74 -6.52 -14.77
N ARG A 304 -20.42 -6.49 -14.57
CA ARG A 304 -19.65 -7.66 -14.05
C ARG A 304 -20.26 -8.28 -12.80
N ARG A 305 -20.98 -7.50 -12.00
CA ARG A 305 -21.70 -8.00 -10.83
C ARG A 305 -22.89 -8.85 -11.22
N GLU A 306 -23.67 -8.42 -12.22
CA GLU A 306 -24.81 -9.18 -12.75
C GLU A 306 -24.35 -10.40 -13.54
N GLN A 307 -23.29 -10.29 -14.34
CA GLN A 307 -22.71 -11.46 -15.02
C GLN A 307 -22.16 -12.48 -14.01
N ARG A 308 -21.51 -12.03 -12.92
CA ARG A 308 -21.06 -12.93 -11.85
C ARG A 308 -22.22 -13.54 -11.09
N GLN A 309 -23.25 -12.76 -10.77
CA GLN A 309 -24.47 -13.28 -10.15
C GLN A 309 -25.17 -14.28 -11.06
N ALA A 310 -25.35 -13.99 -12.34
CA ALA A 310 -25.96 -14.92 -13.29
C ALA A 310 -25.16 -16.24 -13.44
N ILE A 311 -23.82 -16.16 -13.46
CA ILE A 311 -22.96 -17.35 -13.49
C ILE A 311 -23.05 -18.13 -12.17
N GLU A 312 -23.10 -17.44 -11.02
CA GLU A 312 -23.18 -18.05 -9.70
C GLU A 312 -24.56 -18.67 -9.46
N ASP A 313 -25.64 -18.00 -9.87
CA ASP A 313 -27.02 -18.47 -9.84
C ASP A 313 -27.19 -19.71 -10.74
N ALA A 314 -26.67 -19.66 -11.98
CA ALA A 314 -26.67 -20.83 -12.88
C ALA A 314 -25.90 -22.03 -12.30
N ARG A 315 -24.79 -21.77 -11.59
CA ARG A 315 -24.03 -22.81 -10.88
C ARG A 315 -24.82 -23.38 -9.70
N LEU A 316 -25.48 -22.53 -8.92
CA LEU A 316 -26.30 -22.96 -7.77
C LEU A 316 -27.51 -23.79 -8.23
N ASP A 317 -28.16 -23.40 -9.33
CA ASP A 317 -29.26 -24.16 -9.94
C ASP A 317 -28.80 -25.53 -10.44
N ALA A 318 -27.61 -25.61 -11.07
CA ALA A 318 -27.04 -26.88 -11.52
C ALA A 318 -26.75 -27.83 -10.34
N ILE A 319 -26.21 -27.29 -9.24
CA ILE A 319 -25.99 -28.06 -8.00
C ILE A 319 -27.32 -28.49 -7.38
N GLY A 320 -28.31 -27.60 -7.35
CA GLY A 320 -29.65 -27.87 -6.84
C GLY A 320 -30.33 -29.01 -7.59
N LYS A 321 -30.27 -29.02 -8.93
CA LYS A 321 -30.76 -30.12 -9.77
C LYS A 321 -30.05 -31.44 -9.44
N GLN A 322 -28.72 -31.45 -9.40
CA GLN A 322 -27.94 -32.65 -9.07
C GLN A 322 -28.27 -33.24 -7.69
N VAL A 323 -28.52 -32.38 -6.69
CA VAL A 323 -28.92 -32.81 -5.36
C VAL A 323 -30.35 -33.36 -5.37
N ASN A 324 -31.28 -32.70 -6.04
CA ASN A 324 -32.68 -33.13 -6.11
C ASN A 324 -32.83 -34.47 -6.85
N ASP A 325 -32.11 -34.66 -7.96
CA ASP A 325 -32.07 -35.93 -8.70
C ASP A 325 -31.48 -37.05 -7.85
N ARG A 326 -30.40 -36.77 -7.09
CA ARG A 326 -29.84 -37.74 -6.13
C ARG A 326 -30.79 -38.12 -5.01
N LEU A 327 -31.63 -37.19 -4.54
CA LEU A 327 -32.58 -37.45 -3.45
C LEU A 327 -33.84 -38.14 -3.96
N ARG A 328 -34.31 -37.84 -5.17
CA ARG A 328 -35.49 -38.49 -5.79
C ARG A 328 -35.28 -39.97 -6.09
N HIS A 329 -34.04 -40.42 -6.28
CA HIS A 329 -33.75 -41.81 -6.63
C HIS A 329 -33.27 -42.67 -5.45
N ARG A 330 -33.18 -42.15 -4.21
CA ARG A 330 -32.49 -42.87 -3.12
C ARG A 330 -33.36 -43.47 -2.02
N ASP A 331 -34.63 -43.10 -1.91
CA ASP A 331 -35.50 -43.70 -0.88
C ASP A 331 -36.78 -44.26 -1.53
N PRO A 332 -36.99 -45.59 -1.58
CA PRO A 332 -38.34 -46.12 -1.77
C PRO A 332 -39.24 -45.63 -0.62
N PRO A 333 -40.54 -45.38 -0.86
CA PRO A 333 -41.41 -44.74 0.12
C PRO A 333 -41.38 -45.50 1.45
N ARG A 334 -40.91 -44.84 2.51
CA ARG A 334 -40.81 -45.43 3.84
C ARG A 334 -42.22 -45.79 4.33
N ARG A 335 -42.41 -47.08 4.62
CA ARG A 335 -43.62 -47.66 5.22
C ARG A 335 -43.96 -46.92 6.51
N ARG A 336 -45.27 -46.67 6.70
CA ARG A 336 -45.83 -46.08 7.93
C ARG A 336 -45.57 -47.03 9.10
N HIS A 337 -44.76 -46.60 10.07
CA HIS A 337 -44.57 -47.36 11.31
C HIS A 337 -45.74 -47.09 12.26
N HIS A 338 -46.43 -48.17 12.61
CA HIS A 338 -47.43 -48.24 13.66
C HIS A 338 -46.81 -47.99 15.04
N LEU A 339 -47.62 -47.41 15.92
CA LEU A 339 -47.38 -47.21 17.35
C LEU A 339 -47.36 -48.56 18.07
N ASP A 340 -46.25 -48.90 18.73
CA ASP A 340 -46.26 -49.84 19.85
C ASP A 340 -45.68 -49.12 21.08
N PRO A 341 -46.45 -48.99 22.19
CA PRO A 341 -45.99 -48.36 23.42
C PRO A 341 -45.19 -49.36 24.26
N ASP A 342 -43.99 -48.94 24.67
CA ASP A 342 -43.10 -49.67 25.58
C ASP A 342 -43.61 -49.56 27.04
N PRO A 343 -43.97 -50.67 27.72
CA PRO A 343 -44.61 -50.65 29.04
C PRO A 343 -43.65 -50.45 30.24
N ALA A 344 -42.36 -50.17 30.02
CA ALA A 344 -41.36 -50.23 31.08
C ALA A 344 -40.73 -48.89 31.53
N ALA A 345 -41.24 -47.72 31.11
CA ALA A 345 -40.67 -46.44 31.53
C ALA A 345 -41.39 -45.85 32.78
N PRO A 346 -40.73 -45.79 33.96
CA PRO A 346 -41.33 -45.19 35.15
C PRO A 346 -41.43 -43.66 35.02
N HIS A 347 -42.64 -43.14 35.20
CA HIS A 347 -42.94 -41.72 35.22
C HIS A 347 -42.28 -41.02 36.43
N PRO A 348 -41.61 -39.86 36.25
CA PRO A 348 -41.15 -39.05 37.38
C PRO A 348 -42.34 -38.37 38.07
N MET A 349 -42.51 -38.69 39.35
CA MET A 349 -43.47 -38.07 40.27
C MET A 349 -43.26 -36.56 40.38
N LEU A 350 -44.36 -35.82 40.20
CA LEU A 350 -44.49 -34.41 40.53
C LEU A 350 -44.39 -34.22 42.05
N ASN A 351 -43.40 -33.47 42.53
CA ASN A 351 -43.37 -32.97 43.90
C ASN A 351 -44.03 -31.57 43.95
N PRO A 352 -45.14 -31.39 44.69
CA PRO A 352 -45.63 -30.07 45.09
C PRO A 352 -45.00 -29.64 46.43
N ASN A 353 -45.01 -28.32 46.65
CA ASN A 353 -44.75 -27.59 47.91
C ASN A 353 -43.33 -27.07 48.18
N THR A 354 -43.15 -25.76 48.01
CA THR A 354 -42.67 -24.91 49.12
C THR A 354 -43.15 -23.46 48.95
N THR A 355 -44.10 -23.09 49.79
CA THR A 355 -44.55 -21.74 50.12
C THR A 355 -43.67 -21.14 51.23
N MET A 356 -43.77 -19.82 51.40
CA MET A 356 -43.34 -18.99 52.54
C MET A 356 -41.99 -18.25 52.40
N GLY A 357 -42.07 -16.91 52.52
CA GLY A 357 -40.91 -16.07 52.81
C GLY A 357 -41.01 -14.61 52.38
N MET A 358 -42.09 -13.89 52.72
CA MET A 358 -42.06 -12.43 52.81
C MET A 358 -41.38 -12.01 54.12
N ASN A 359 -40.46 -11.04 54.05
CA ASN A 359 -40.15 -10.02 55.07
C ASN A 359 -39.45 -8.87 54.32
N ARG A 360 -40.11 -7.72 54.19
CA ARG A 360 -39.94 -6.49 54.99
C ARG A 360 -38.59 -5.81 54.77
#